data_AF-C3XVQ2-F1
#
_entry.id   AF-C3XVQ2-F1
#
_cell.length_a   1.000
_cell.length_b   1.000
_cell.length_c   1.000
_cell.angle_alpha   90.00
_cell.angle_beta   90.00
_cell.angle_gamma   90.00
#
_symmetry.space_group_name_H-M   'P 1'
#
loop_
_entity.id
_entity.type
_entity.pdbx_description
1 polymer ?
#
loop_
_entity_poly.entity_id
_entity_poly.type
_entity_poly.pdbx_seq_one_letter_code
_entity_poly.pdbx_strand_id
1 'polypeptide(L)'
;MLVLVLGDLHIPYRSNGMPAKFKKLLVPGKIQHILCTGNLCTKESFDYLKTLASDVHVVKGDFDEVVPWGDIESLAMVQRQLDVDILISGHTHKFEAFEHENKFYINPGTATGAYNALDSGVTPSFVLMDIQATTVVTYVYQLIGDDVKVERIEYKK
;
A
#
# COMPACT_ATOMS: atom_id res chain seq x y z
N MET A 1 -6.52 -6.70 -14.39
CA MET A 1 -6.46 -5.23 -14.22
C MET A 1 -5.42 -4.96 -13.16
N LEU A 2 -4.41 -4.15 -13.48
CA LEU A 2 -3.30 -3.84 -12.60
C LEU A 2 -3.58 -2.59 -11.75
N VAL A 3 -3.57 -2.80 -10.44
CA VAL A 3 -3.78 -1.77 -9.43
C VAL A 3 -2.51 -1.66 -8.57
N LEU A 4 -1.96 -0.45 -8.47
CA LEU A 4 -0.86 -0.15 -7.56
C LEU A 4 -1.43 0.31 -6.21
N VAL A 5 -0.94 -0.29 -5.13
CA VAL A 5 -1.31 0.05 -3.76
C VAL A 5 -0.06 0.49 -3.00
N LEU A 6 -0.07 1.71 -2.47
CA LEU A 6 1.05 2.28 -1.72
C LEU A 6 0.61 3.38 -0.77
N GLY A 7 1.46 3.75 0.18
CA GLY A 7 1.25 4.95 0.99
C GLY A 7 2.40 5.16 1.96
N ASP A 8 2.13 5.97 2.99
CA ASP A 8 3.11 6.28 4.05
C ASP A 8 4.45 6.76 3.49
N LEU A 9 4.40 7.61 2.45
CA LEU A 9 5.60 8.13 1.80
C LEU A 9 6.35 9.10 2.73
N HIS A 10 5.60 9.95 3.44
CA HIS A 10 6.10 10.99 4.35
C HIS A 10 7.20 11.88 3.75
N ILE A 11 7.11 12.22 2.46
CA ILE A 11 8.06 13.10 1.79
C ILE A 11 7.63 14.57 1.98
N PRO A 12 8.50 15.50 2.39
CA PRO A 12 9.95 15.35 2.65
C PRO A 12 10.29 15.10 4.13
N TYR A 13 9.29 14.94 5.00
CA TYR A 13 9.47 15.02 6.45
C TYR A 13 10.21 13.84 7.07
N ARG A 14 9.98 12.61 6.58
CA ARG A 14 10.61 11.38 7.09
C ARG A 14 11.37 10.60 6.02
N SER A 15 11.24 10.98 4.76
CA SER A 15 12.01 10.43 3.65
C SER A 15 12.21 11.48 2.57
N ASN A 16 13.34 11.39 1.87
CA ASN A 16 13.69 12.27 0.77
C ASN A 16 13.15 11.79 -0.59
N GLY A 17 12.55 10.59 -0.65
CA GLY A 17 12.01 10.05 -1.88
C GLY A 17 11.87 8.53 -1.90
N MET A 18 11.15 8.04 -2.90
CA MET A 18 11.04 6.60 -3.16
C MET A 18 12.38 6.01 -3.63
N PRO A 19 12.73 4.76 -3.22
CA PRO A 19 13.96 4.11 -3.66
C PRO A 19 14.10 4.04 -5.18
N ALA A 20 15.34 4.21 -5.67
CA ALA A 20 15.60 4.24 -7.10
C ALA A 20 15.20 2.96 -7.84
N LYS A 21 15.34 1.79 -7.18
CA LYS A 21 14.90 0.51 -7.75
C LYS A 21 13.38 0.46 -7.93
N PHE A 22 12.60 1.02 -7.01
CA PHE A 22 11.14 1.10 -7.14
C PHE A 22 10.72 2.07 -8.25
N LYS A 23 11.36 3.25 -8.33
CA LYS A 23 11.09 4.21 -9.43
C LYS A 23 11.33 3.61 -10.82
N LYS A 24 12.29 2.68 -10.96
CA LYS A 24 12.54 1.97 -12.23
C LYS A 24 11.45 0.94 -12.57
N LEU A 25 10.75 0.40 -11.57
CA LEU A 25 9.66 -0.56 -11.75
C LEU A 25 8.34 0.14 -12.04
N LEU A 26 8.10 1.27 -11.37
CA LEU A 26 6.90 2.10 -11.51
C LEU A 26 7.02 3.02 -12.73
N VAL A 27 6.73 2.46 -13.90
CA VAL A 27 6.74 3.19 -15.17
C VAL A 27 5.31 3.47 -15.66
N PRO A 28 5.05 4.64 -16.28
CA PRO A 28 3.75 4.98 -16.85
C PRO A 28 3.26 3.97 -17.89
N GLY A 29 1.94 3.88 -18.05
CA GLY A 29 1.29 3.10 -19.11
C GLY A 29 1.06 1.62 -18.79
N LYS A 30 1.51 1.13 -17.62
CA LYS A 30 1.25 -0.26 -17.16
C LYS A 30 0.12 -0.36 -16.14
N ILE A 31 0.01 0.63 -15.27
CA ILE A 31 -0.92 0.64 -14.12
C ILE A 31 -2.21 1.35 -14.54
N GLN A 32 -3.37 0.72 -14.28
CA GLN A 32 -4.66 1.33 -14.59
C GLN A 32 -5.20 2.18 -13.43
N HIS A 33 -5.04 1.70 -12.19
CA HIS A 33 -5.52 2.38 -10.99
C HIS A 33 -4.44 2.46 -9.91
N ILE A 34 -4.43 3.55 -9.15
CA ILE A 34 -3.61 3.68 -7.94
C ILE A 34 -4.53 3.89 -6.74
N LEU A 35 -4.36 3.06 -5.71
CA LEU A 35 -5.02 3.22 -4.41
C LEU A 35 -3.96 3.61 -3.39
N CYS A 36 -4.04 4.85 -2.89
CA CYS A 36 -3.09 5.38 -1.93
C CYS A 36 -3.69 5.51 -0.55
N THR A 37 -3.05 4.88 0.45
CA THR A 37 -3.47 4.92 1.87
C THR A 37 -3.19 6.26 2.56
N GLY A 38 -2.63 7.24 1.84
CA GLY A 38 -2.39 8.59 2.34
C GLY A 38 -0.95 8.84 2.72
N ASN A 39 -0.73 9.83 3.58
CA ASN A 39 0.61 10.25 4.04
C ASN A 39 1.59 10.59 2.90
N LEU A 40 1.07 11.13 1.79
CA LEU A 40 1.86 11.69 0.68
C LEU A 40 2.61 12.97 1.05
N CYS A 41 2.04 13.75 1.97
CA CYS A 41 2.57 14.99 2.56
C CYS A 41 2.76 16.20 1.62
N THR A 42 2.82 16.02 0.30
CA THR A 42 2.98 17.12 -0.68
C THR A 42 2.21 16.90 -1.97
N LYS A 43 1.92 17.99 -2.69
CA LYS A 43 1.35 17.96 -4.05
C LYS A 43 2.30 17.30 -5.04
N GLU A 44 3.62 17.44 -4.86
CA GLU A 44 4.63 16.81 -5.73
C GLU A 44 4.52 15.28 -5.72
N SER A 45 4.38 14.68 -4.54
CA SER A 45 4.13 13.23 -4.41
C SER A 45 2.86 12.79 -5.13
N PHE A 46 1.79 13.60 -5.08
CA PHE A 46 0.54 13.32 -5.77
C PHE A 46 0.67 13.46 -7.29
N ASP A 47 1.32 14.54 -7.75
CA ASP A 47 1.58 14.78 -9.16
C ASP A 47 2.42 13.65 -9.77
N TYR A 48 3.41 13.13 -9.01
CA TYR A 48 4.16 11.92 -9.40
C TYR A 48 3.24 10.72 -9.63
N LEU A 49 2.30 10.41 -8.71
CA LEU A 49 1.35 9.30 -8.90
C LEU A 49 0.46 9.51 -10.13
N LYS A 50 0.05 10.75 -10.42
CA LYS A 50 -0.71 11.09 -11.63
C LYS A 50 0.08 10.91 -12.93
N THR A 51 1.42 10.87 -12.88
CA THR A 51 2.22 10.48 -14.05
C THR A 51 2.19 8.98 -14.31
N LEU A 52 1.95 8.15 -13.29
CA LEU A 52 1.97 6.70 -13.39
C LEU A 52 0.64 6.12 -13.90
N ALA A 53 -0.48 6.70 -13.47
CA ALA A 53 -1.82 6.31 -13.89
C ALA A 53 -2.77 7.52 -13.93
N SER A 54 -3.76 7.49 -14.82
CA SER A 54 -4.80 8.52 -14.91
C SER A 54 -5.76 8.46 -13.72
N ASP A 55 -6.10 7.25 -13.26
CA ASP A 55 -7.01 7.04 -12.15
C ASP A 55 -6.26 6.81 -10.83
N VAL A 56 -6.38 7.77 -9.92
CA VAL A 56 -5.60 7.81 -8.67
C VAL A 56 -6.55 8.20 -7.56
N HIS A 57 -6.72 7.29 -6.62
CA HIS A 57 -7.54 7.42 -5.42
C HIS A 57 -6.62 7.59 -4.22
N VAL A 58 -6.81 8.65 -3.44
CA VAL A 58 -5.98 8.94 -2.26
C VAL A 58 -6.92 9.24 -1.11
N VAL A 59 -6.72 8.55 0.01
CA VAL A 59 -7.39 8.88 1.28
C VAL A 59 -6.50 9.80 2.13
N LYS A 60 -7.12 10.56 3.02
CA LYS A 60 -6.38 11.46 3.91
C LYS A 60 -5.76 10.63 5.05
N GLY A 61 -4.45 10.79 5.26
CA GLY A 61 -3.75 10.12 6.36
C GLY A 61 -4.06 10.70 7.74
N ASP A 62 -3.71 9.93 8.77
CA ASP A 62 -3.69 10.24 10.21
C ASP A 62 -4.99 10.85 10.82
N PHE A 63 -6.17 10.65 10.19
CA PHE A 63 -7.45 11.10 10.74
C PHE A 63 -8.62 10.09 10.67
N ASP A 64 -8.41 8.91 10.10
CA ASP A 64 -9.39 7.80 10.08
C ASP A 64 -8.80 6.58 10.80
N GLU A 65 -8.46 6.74 12.08
CA GLU A 65 -7.73 5.73 12.85
C GLU A 65 -8.63 4.54 13.24
N VAL A 66 -8.29 3.35 12.75
CA VAL A 66 -8.72 2.08 13.34
C VAL A 66 -7.86 1.84 14.58
N VAL A 67 -8.44 1.99 15.77
CA VAL A 67 -7.75 1.80 17.05
C VAL A 67 -8.26 0.53 17.73
N PRO A 68 -7.39 -0.40 18.17
CA PRO A 68 -5.94 -0.41 18.02
C PRO A 68 -5.44 -0.69 16.59
N TRP A 69 -4.28 -0.10 16.23
CA TRP A 69 -3.70 -0.24 14.89
C TRP A 69 -3.26 -1.67 14.60
N GLY A 70 -3.60 -2.19 13.41
CA GLY A 70 -3.25 -3.55 13.00
C GLY A 70 -4.00 -4.65 13.74
N ASP A 71 -4.95 -4.30 14.62
CA ASP A 71 -5.81 -5.27 15.28
C ASP A 71 -6.85 -5.83 14.32
N ILE A 72 -6.87 -7.16 14.21
CA ILE A 72 -7.68 -7.89 13.22
C ILE A 72 -9.17 -7.64 13.46
N GLU A 73 -9.62 -7.63 14.72
CA GLU A 73 -11.04 -7.42 15.04
C GLU A 73 -11.49 -6.00 14.70
N SER A 74 -10.66 -5.01 14.99
CA SER A 74 -10.92 -3.61 14.65
C SER A 74 -10.97 -3.40 13.14
N LEU A 75 -10.05 -4.01 12.39
CA LEU A 75 -10.09 -4.02 10.92
C LEU A 75 -11.33 -4.73 10.38
N ALA A 76 -11.73 -5.86 10.98
CA ALA A 76 -12.93 -6.59 10.60
C ALA A 76 -14.22 -5.81 10.90
N MET A 77 -14.26 -5.00 11.97
CA MET A 77 -15.37 -4.10 12.22
C MET A 77 -15.52 -3.06 11.10
N VAL A 78 -14.42 -2.43 10.68
CA VAL A 78 -14.42 -1.46 9.58
C VAL A 78 -14.77 -2.13 8.25
N GLN A 79 -14.21 -3.31 7.96
CA GLN A 79 -14.56 -4.08 6.78
C GLN A 79 -16.07 -4.31 6.68
N ARG A 80 -16.71 -4.72 7.79
CA ARG A 80 -18.17 -4.94 7.84
C ARG A 80 -18.98 -3.65 7.68
N GLN A 81 -18.52 -2.55 8.26
CA GLN A 81 -19.18 -1.24 8.11
C GLN A 81 -19.14 -0.73 6.66
N LEU A 82 -18.03 -0.97 5.95
CA LEU A 82 -17.84 -0.55 4.57
C LEU A 82 -18.40 -1.56 3.55
N ASP A 83 -18.68 -2.80 3.98
CA ASP A 83 -19.13 -3.92 3.15
C ASP A 83 -18.21 -4.19 1.94
N VAL A 84 -16.90 -4.30 2.21
CA VAL A 84 -15.87 -4.49 1.17
C VAL A 84 -15.30 -5.91 1.16
N ASP A 85 -14.93 -6.44 -0.01
CA ASP A 85 -14.24 -7.74 -0.10
C ASP A 85 -12.75 -7.66 0.22
N ILE A 86 -12.13 -6.52 -0.09
CA ILE A 86 -10.73 -6.23 0.19
C ILE A 86 -10.64 -4.93 0.99
N LEU A 87 -10.08 -4.97 2.20
CA LEU A 87 -9.80 -3.79 3.00
C LEU A 87 -8.31 -3.43 2.87
N ILE A 88 -8.04 -2.19 2.46
CA ILE A 88 -6.67 -1.66 2.36
C ILE A 88 -6.44 -0.64 3.48
N SER A 89 -5.41 -0.84 4.30
CA SER A 89 -5.03 0.05 5.40
C SER A 89 -3.53 0.41 5.35
N GLY A 90 -3.08 1.37 6.14
CA GLY A 90 -1.68 1.82 6.21
C GLY A 90 -1.22 2.02 7.65
N HIS A 91 -0.42 3.05 7.90
CA HIS A 91 0.01 3.57 9.21
C HIS A 91 1.03 2.72 9.97
N THR A 92 0.95 1.39 9.93
CA THR A 92 1.91 0.52 10.64
C THR A 92 3.32 0.55 10.03
N HIS A 93 3.45 1.02 8.78
CA HIS A 93 4.66 0.95 7.96
C HIS A 93 5.16 -0.48 7.70
N LYS A 94 4.34 -1.49 8.00
CA LYS A 94 4.65 -2.90 7.84
C LYS A 94 3.70 -3.50 6.82
N PHE A 95 4.28 -4.15 5.81
CA PHE A 95 3.49 -4.91 4.85
C PHE A 95 2.77 -6.06 5.54
N GLU A 96 1.47 -6.19 5.28
CA GLU A 96 0.64 -7.32 5.70
C GLU A 96 -0.35 -7.66 4.59
N ALA A 97 -0.51 -8.95 4.28
CA ALA A 97 -1.60 -9.40 3.42
C ALA A 97 -2.10 -10.76 3.91
N PHE A 98 -3.35 -10.82 4.32
CA PHE A 98 -3.92 -12.02 4.92
C PHE A 98 -5.42 -12.12 4.66
N GLU A 99 -5.92 -13.34 4.75
CA GLU A 99 -7.35 -13.63 4.70
C GLU A 99 -7.88 -13.80 6.13
N HIS A 100 -9.02 -13.19 6.42
CA HIS A 100 -9.74 -13.34 7.68
C HIS A 100 -11.24 -13.27 7.41
N GLU A 101 -12.00 -14.24 7.92
CA GLU A 101 -13.45 -14.37 7.67
C GLU A 101 -13.84 -14.32 6.18
N ASN A 102 -13.07 -14.98 5.31
CA ASN A 102 -13.23 -14.99 3.85
C ASN A 102 -13.09 -13.60 3.18
N LYS A 103 -12.53 -12.63 3.89
CA LYS A 103 -12.22 -11.27 3.40
C LYS A 103 -10.72 -11.07 3.36
N PHE A 104 -10.26 -10.22 2.44
CA PHE A 104 -8.83 -10.01 2.23
C PHE A 104 -8.40 -8.65 2.78
N TYR A 105 -7.32 -8.64 3.53
CA TYR A 105 -6.79 -7.44 4.19
C TYR A 105 -5.39 -7.18 3.63
N ILE A 106 -5.12 -5.94 3.24
CA ILE A 106 -3.83 -5.53 2.69
C ILE A 106 -3.35 -4.25 3.37
N ASN A 107 -2.13 -4.29 3.87
CA ASN A 107 -1.36 -3.11 4.21
C ASN A 107 -0.13 -3.09 3.29
N PRO A 108 0.03 -2.09 2.42
CA PRO A 108 1.16 -2.05 1.48
C PRO A 108 2.50 -1.74 2.16
N GLY A 109 2.50 -1.39 3.45
CA GLY A 109 3.64 -0.84 4.15
C GLY A 109 3.95 0.60 3.69
N THR A 110 5.21 1.02 3.87
CA THR A 110 5.69 2.33 3.41
C THR A 110 6.52 2.20 2.14
N ALA A 111 6.15 2.93 1.09
CA ALA A 111 6.89 2.88 -0.18
C ALA A 111 8.29 3.53 -0.10
N THR A 112 8.57 4.29 0.95
CA THR A 112 9.82 5.02 1.13
C THR A 112 10.71 4.46 2.23
N GLY A 113 10.20 3.55 3.06
CA GLY A 113 10.90 3.12 4.28
C GLY A 113 10.93 4.21 5.35
N ALA A 114 9.94 5.12 5.33
CA ALA A 114 9.86 6.20 6.31
C ALA A 114 9.87 5.64 7.74
N TYR A 115 10.59 6.32 8.63
CA TYR A 115 10.69 5.92 10.04
C TYR A 115 9.29 5.86 10.70
N ASN A 116 9.07 4.80 11.48
CA ASN A 116 7.96 4.67 12.41
C ASN A 116 8.53 4.71 13.84
N ALA A 117 7.89 5.47 14.75
CA ALA A 117 8.32 5.59 16.14
C ALA A 117 8.39 4.25 16.88
N LEU A 118 7.61 3.26 16.44
CA LEU A 118 7.49 1.94 17.07
C LEU A 118 8.40 0.87 16.44
N ASP A 119 9.01 1.14 15.27
CA ASP A 119 9.82 0.15 14.55
C ASP A 119 10.98 0.81 13.80
N SER A 120 12.22 0.40 14.13
CA SER A 120 13.45 0.85 13.47
C SER A 120 13.83 0.01 12.24
N GLY A 121 13.16 -1.13 12.00
CA GLY A 121 13.47 -2.11 10.96
C GLY A 121 12.57 -1.99 9.71
N VAL A 122 12.07 -0.79 9.42
CA VAL A 122 11.09 -0.58 8.34
C VAL A 122 11.69 -0.92 6.97
N THR A 123 11.07 -1.89 6.29
CA THR A 123 11.46 -2.31 4.94
C THR A 123 10.58 -1.59 3.91
N PRO A 124 11.16 -0.80 2.99
CA PRO A 124 10.40 -0.15 1.93
C PRO A 124 9.59 -1.18 1.13
N SER A 125 8.31 -0.94 0.96
CA SER A 125 7.41 -1.88 0.30
C SER A 125 6.23 -1.21 -0.41
N PHE A 126 5.74 -1.86 -1.46
CA PHE A 126 4.47 -1.53 -2.10
C PHE A 126 3.83 -2.79 -2.68
N VAL A 127 2.56 -2.70 -3.04
CA VAL A 127 1.79 -3.83 -3.55
C VAL A 127 1.29 -3.55 -4.97
N LEU A 128 1.32 -4.56 -5.84
CA LEU A 128 0.68 -4.55 -7.14
C LEU A 128 -0.36 -5.68 -7.19
N MET A 129 -1.62 -5.35 -7.43
CA MET A 129 -2.69 -6.34 -7.58
C MET A 129 -3.01 -6.52 -9.05
N ASP A 130 -3.07 -7.76 -9.51
CA ASP A 130 -3.70 -8.13 -10.78
C ASP A 130 -5.07 -8.77 -10.50
N ILE A 131 -6.11 -8.00 -10.79
CA ILE A 131 -7.51 -8.39 -10.57
C ILE A 131 -8.07 -8.95 -11.88
N GLN A 132 -8.47 -10.22 -11.87
CA GLN A 132 -9.06 -10.91 -13.01
C GLN A 132 -10.33 -11.64 -12.56
N ALA A 133 -11.49 -11.18 -13.05
CA ALA A 133 -12.80 -11.71 -12.64
C ALA A 133 -12.95 -11.76 -11.11
N THR A 134 -12.95 -12.95 -10.51
CA THR A 134 -13.08 -13.17 -9.06
C THR A 134 -11.76 -13.48 -8.35
N THR A 135 -10.63 -13.45 -9.07
CA THR A 135 -9.30 -13.74 -8.54
C THR A 135 -8.47 -12.47 -8.46
N VAL A 136 -7.78 -12.29 -7.33
CA VAL A 136 -6.78 -11.24 -7.14
C VAL A 136 -5.43 -11.89 -6.89
N VAL A 137 -4.46 -11.57 -7.74
CA VAL A 137 -3.06 -11.92 -7.52
C VAL A 137 -2.32 -10.70 -7.01
N THR A 138 -1.82 -10.78 -5.78
CA THR A 138 -1.13 -9.71 -5.06
C THR A 138 0.37 -9.94 -5.11
N TYR A 139 1.09 -9.04 -5.76
CA TYR A 139 2.55 -9.01 -5.82
C TYR A 139 3.08 -7.99 -4.83
N VAL A 140 3.93 -8.42 -3.91
CA VAL A 140 4.50 -7.59 -2.85
C VAL A 140 5.94 -7.31 -3.21
N TYR A 141 6.30 -6.05 -3.36
CA TYR A 141 7.67 -5.65 -3.65
C TYR A 141 8.29 -5.10 -2.38
N GLN A 142 9.40 -5.69 -1.94
CA GLN A 142 10.13 -5.26 -0.75
C GLN A 142 11.60 -4.99 -1.11
N LEU A 143 12.15 -3.89 -0.59
CA LEU A 143 13.57 -3.58 -0.77
C LEU A 143 14.36 -4.05 0.46
N ILE A 144 15.03 -5.20 0.35
CA ILE A 144 15.83 -5.80 1.43
C ILE A 144 17.31 -5.63 1.11
N GLY A 145 17.99 -4.80 1.89
CA GLY A 145 19.33 -4.33 1.56
C GLY A 145 19.28 -3.55 0.25
N ASP A 146 20.04 -3.98 -0.74
CA ASP A 146 19.96 -3.41 -2.07
C ASP A 146 18.93 -4.12 -2.96
N ASP A 147 18.45 -5.32 -2.66
CA ASP A 147 17.68 -6.11 -3.62
C ASP A 147 16.17 -5.99 -3.48
N VAL A 148 15.49 -5.97 -4.63
CA VAL A 148 14.02 -6.01 -4.66
C VAL A 148 13.60 -7.47 -4.64
N LYS A 149 12.96 -7.89 -3.54
CA LYS A 149 12.30 -9.18 -3.44
C LYS A 149 10.83 -9.02 -3.80
N VAL A 150 10.29 -10.06 -4.44
CA VAL A 150 8.89 -10.11 -4.85
C VAL A 150 8.24 -11.36 -4.29
N GLU A 151 7.13 -11.18 -3.57
CA GLU A 151 6.28 -12.27 -3.10
C GLU A 151 4.95 -12.25 -3.84
N ARG A 152 4.36 -13.43 -4.06
CA ARG A 152 3.08 -13.59 -4.77
C ARG A 152 2.07 -14.28 -3.86
N ILE A 153 0.93 -13.62 -3.66
CA ILE A 153 -0.20 -14.11 -2.87
C ILE A 153 -1.44 -14.15 -3.77
N GLU A 154 -2.27 -15.18 -3.65
CA GLU A 154 -3.48 -15.32 -4.47
C GLU A 154 -4.70 -15.41 -3.56
N TYR A 155 -5.71 -14.61 -3.85
CA TYR A 155 -7.00 -14.61 -3.19
C TYR A 155 -8.11 -14.84 -4.22
N LYS A 156 -9.10 -15.65 -3.86
CA LYS A 156 -10.28 -15.93 -4.69
C LYS A 156 -11.52 -15.72 -3.87
N LYS A 157 -12.45 -14.94 -4.44
CA LYS A 157 -13.80 -14.81 -3.92
C LYS A 157 -14.64 -16.05 -4.27
#